data_AF-A0A2G5UNJ8-F1
#
_entry.id   AF-A0A2G5UNJ8-F1
#
_cell.length_a   1.000
_cell.length_b   1.000
_cell.length_c   1.000
_cell.angle_alpha   90.00
_cell.angle_beta   90.00
_cell.angle_gamma   90.00
#
_symmetry.space_group_name_H-M   'P 1'
#
loop_
_entity.id
_entity.type
_entity.pdbx_description
1 polymer ?
#
loop_
_entity_poly.entity_id
_entity_poly.type
_entity_poly.pdbx_seq_one_letter_code
_entity_poly.pdbx_strand_id
1 'polypeptide(L)'
;MAEPAARNERPNPDDFWLMYLNNWRRRQNISSWDIKKQIAFSHCSKECFELVKSLNQQPRISIQLDGLESVTVNIGCETERYIIKLVDEVNNNEGFPINFGLSARDAFIHLCEIYHHKELTIHLNPESKTLLEATRNLFDGFPINTIVYTDGSNRRDEEAYIKNALELLLPSKTLLIAGSPYDSYSEFRNKVLKFEYETLTLQHPKQINLLDLKSIHTEISIDTSPLEGRVALTTEHFQQFIRKWIKSEIYPKFKTILIHSDARGIENNYQQNILDGLLYQQLPNNWKYKNKPKFTLWRMPSYVNGVFEVQREADGQKAVISFESVGQAVLWKFCVDHTLPDVKLNSLSIQLIFRSIGQFFAKF
;
A
#
# COMPACT_ATOMS: atom_id res chain seq x y z
N MET A 1 39.58 15.17 -23.38
CA MET A 1 39.79 15.34 -21.94
C MET A 1 39.05 16.59 -21.52
N ALA A 2 37.89 16.43 -20.88
CA ALA A 2 37.11 17.53 -20.30
C ALA A 2 37.25 17.41 -18.79
N GLU A 3 37.60 18.51 -18.12
CA GLU A 3 37.72 18.61 -16.68
C GLU A 3 36.43 18.13 -15.97
N PRO A 4 36.53 17.36 -14.88
CA PRO A 4 35.38 17.05 -14.06
C PRO A 4 35.01 18.32 -13.27
N ALA A 5 33.79 18.82 -13.47
CA ALA A 5 33.22 19.89 -12.66
C ALA A 5 33.02 19.39 -11.22
N ALA A 6 34.06 19.50 -10.41
CA ALA A 6 33.95 19.45 -8.96
C ALA A 6 33.36 20.76 -8.45
N ARG A 7 32.27 20.69 -7.68
CA ARG A 7 32.07 21.51 -6.48
C ARG A 7 30.85 20.99 -5.73
N ASN A 8 31.08 20.61 -4.48
CA ASN A 8 30.10 20.82 -3.41
C ASN A 8 29.56 22.24 -3.59
N GLU A 9 28.31 22.38 -4.00
CA GLU A 9 27.61 23.68 -3.93
C GLU A 9 27.39 23.97 -2.44
N ARG A 10 28.46 24.41 -1.78
CA ARG A 10 28.32 25.22 -0.57
C ARG A 10 27.43 26.40 -0.96
N PRO A 11 26.48 26.82 -0.09
CA PRO A 11 25.59 27.93 -0.38
C PRO A 11 26.39 29.12 -0.92
N ASN A 12 25.87 29.75 -1.98
CA ASN A 12 26.53 30.90 -2.57
C ASN A 12 26.55 32.04 -1.52
N PRO A 13 27.47 33.01 -1.56
CA PRO A 13 27.45 34.15 -0.62
C PRO A 13 26.10 34.90 -0.61
N ASP A 14 25.37 34.88 -1.73
CA ASP A 14 24.01 35.43 -1.86
C ASP A 14 22.96 34.70 -1.02
N ASP A 15 23.18 33.42 -0.68
CA ASP A 15 22.28 32.67 0.21
C ASP A 15 22.41 33.12 1.67
N PHE A 16 23.55 33.73 2.06
CA PHE A 16 23.72 34.35 3.39
C PHE A 16 23.05 35.73 3.48
N TRP A 17 22.82 36.41 2.35
CA TRP A 17 22.04 37.66 2.32
C TRP A 17 20.60 37.45 2.83
N LEU A 18 20.07 36.24 2.71
CA LEU A 18 18.78 35.86 3.28
C LEU A 18 18.72 36.10 4.78
N MET A 19 19.82 35.91 5.51
CA MET A 19 19.88 36.13 6.95
C MET A 19 19.75 37.61 7.35
N TYR A 20 19.80 38.55 6.40
CA TYR A 20 19.51 39.96 6.63
C TYR A 20 18.06 40.35 6.32
N LEU A 21 17.28 39.45 5.69
CA LEU A 21 15.86 39.67 5.42
C LEU A 21 15.01 39.40 6.67
N ASN A 22 13.78 39.94 6.69
CA ASN A 22 12.80 39.55 7.70
C ASN A 22 12.36 38.09 7.52
N ASN A 23 11.88 37.46 8.60
CA ASN A 23 11.56 36.03 8.64
C ASN A 23 10.60 35.60 7.50
N TRP A 24 9.57 36.40 7.22
CA TRP A 24 8.62 36.09 6.15
C TRP A 24 9.28 36.02 4.76
N ARG A 25 10.13 37.00 4.40
CA ARG A 25 10.86 36.99 3.12
C ARG A 25 11.86 35.84 3.04
N ARG A 26 12.50 35.46 4.16
CA ARG A 26 13.37 34.28 4.19
C ARG A 26 12.60 33.01 3.83
N ARG A 27 11.46 32.79 4.49
CA ARG A 27 10.60 31.62 4.25
C ARG A 27 10.12 31.55 2.80
N GLN A 28 9.68 32.67 2.23
CA GLN A 28 9.25 32.71 0.82
C GLN A 28 10.37 32.32 -0.14
N ASN A 29 11.56 32.88 0.02
CA ASN A 29 12.68 32.55 -0.86
C ASN A 29 13.08 31.09 -0.73
N ILE A 30 13.25 30.58 0.49
CA ILE A 30 13.66 29.19 0.70
C ILE A 30 12.58 28.21 0.23
N SER A 31 11.29 28.55 0.37
CA SER A 31 10.19 27.71 -0.12
C SER A 31 10.19 27.51 -1.64
N SER A 32 10.80 28.43 -2.39
CA SER A 32 10.96 28.33 -3.85
C SER A 32 12.18 27.53 -4.29
N TRP A 33 13.06 27.16 -3.35
CA TRP A 33 14.24 26.37 -3.65
C TRP A 33 13.89 24.90 -3.84
N ASP A 34 14.68 24.22 -4.65
CA ASP A 34 14.64 22.78 -4.73
C ASP A 34 15.02 22.12 -3.39
N ILE A 35 14.60 20.86 -3.24
CA ILE A 35 14.80 20.06 -2.02
C ILE A 35 16.30 19.94 -1.69
N LYS A 36 17.18 19.82 -2.69
CA LYS A 36 18.62 19.67 -2.50
C LYS A 36 19.21 20.90 -1.82
N LYS A 37 18.87 22.09 -2.31
CA LYS A 37 19.35 23.36 -1.78
C LYS A 37 18.80 23.63 -0.39
N GLN A 38 17.54 23.28 -0.13
CA GLN A 38 16.96 23.36 1.21
C GLN A 38 17.69 22.47 2.22
N ILE A 39 17.98 21.22 1.85
CA ILE A 39 18.74 20.30 2.71
C ILE A 39 20.15 20.87 2.96
N ALA A 40 20.89 21.23 1.93
CA ALA A 40 22.23 21.80 2.08
C ALA A 40 22.26 23.04 2.98
N PHE A 41 21.28 23.93 2.83
CA PHE A 41 21.14 25.11 3.68
C PHE A 41 20.82 24.75 5.13
N SER A 42 19.97 23.76 5.38
CA SER A 42 19.60 23.33 6.74
C SER A 42 20.79 22.82 7.56
N HIS A 43 21.86 22.35 6.91
CA HIS A 43 23.10 21.93 7.59
C HIS A 43 24.03 23.09 7.98
N CYS A 44 23.76 24.32 7.54
CA CYS A 44 24.68 25.44 7.76
C CYS A 44 24.66 25.99 9.19
N SER A 45 23.51 25.96 9.87
CA SER A 45 23.37 26.39 11.27
C SER A 45 22.04 25.92 11.87
N LYS A 46 21.92 25.99 13.21
CA LYS A 46 20.65 25.72 13.90
C LYS A 46 19.51 26.65 13.46
N GLU A 47 19.82 27.92 13.16
CA GLU A 47 18.81 28.87 12.66
C GLU A 47 18.34 28.47 11.25
N CYS A 48 19.26 28.05 10.38
CA CYS A 48 18.92 27.55 9.04
C CYS A 48 18.04 26.28 9.11
N PHE A 49 18.36 25.37 10.03
CA PHE A 49 17.57 24.17 10.29
C PHE A 49 16.13 24.50 10.70
N GLU A 50 15.96 25.33 11.73
CA GLU A 50 14.63 25.72 12.21
C GLU A 50 13.84 26.48 11.14
N LEU A 51 14.52 27.26 10.31
CA LEU A 51 13.89 28.00 9.21
C LEU A 51 13.35 27.07 8.13
N VAL A 52 14.12 26.07 7.68
CA VAL A 52 13.66 25.05 6.71
C VAL A 52 12.53 24.22 7.32
N LYS A 53 12.70 23.77 8.57
CA LYS A 53 11.67 23.04 9.31
C LYS A 53 10.36 23.83 9.44
N SER A 54 10.44 25.15 9.63
CA SER A 54 9.28 26.04 9.73
C SER A 54 8.49 26.16 8.42
N LEU A 55 9.04 25.75 7.27
CA LEU A 55 8.29 25.73 6.02
C LEU A 55 7.14 24.72 6.07
N ASN A 56 7.21 23.74 6.99
CA ASN A 56 6.18 22.71 7.19
C ASN A 56 5.86 21.96 5.89
N GLN A 57 6.88 21.80 5.04
CA GLN A 57 6.79 20.98 3.84
C GLN A 57 6.81 19.50 4.26
N GLN A 58 6.00 18.68 3.59
CA GLN A 58 5.90 17.25 3.84
C GLN A 58 6.05 16.49 2.52
N PRO A 59 7.22 16.57 1.86
CA PRO A 59 7.48 15.74 0.69
C PRO A 59 7.37 14.27 1.10
N ARG A 60 7.01 13.36 0.19
CA ARG A 60 7.05 11.93 0.51
C ARG A 60 8.50 11.50 0.70
N ILE A 61 8.79 10.77 1.77
CA ILE A 61 10.09 10.15 1.99
C ILE A 61 9.91 8.63 1.95
N SER A 62 10.71 7.96 1.12
CA SER A 62 10.74 6.51 1.08
C SER A 62 12.17 5.99 1.01
N ILE A 63 12.42 4.84 1.62
CA ILE A 63 13.76 4.29 1.81
C ILE A 63 13.89 3.05 0.96
N GLN A 64 14.91 2.98 0.12
CA GLN A 64 15.22 1.84 -0.74
C GLN A 64 16.51 1.19 -0.24
N LEU A 65 16.47 -0.14 -0.05
CA LEU A 65 17.62 -0.92 0.44
C LEU A 65 18.35 -1.57 -0.74
N ASP A 66 19.05 -0.85 -1.60
CA ASP A 66 19.59 -1.35 -2.88
C ASP A 66 21.12 -1.55 -2.93
N GLY A 67 21.88 -1.11 -1.93
CA GLY A 67 23.35 -1.24 -1.89
C GLY A 67 23.85 -1.98 -0.66
N LEU A 68 24.98 -2.70 -0.77
CA LEU A 68 25.58 -3.47 0.35
C LEU A 68 25.91 -2.57 1.55
N GLU A 69 26.41 -1.37 1.26
CA GLU A 69 26.94 -0.41 2.24
C GLU A 69 26.17 0.91 2.26
N SER A 70 25.09 1.04 1.47
CA SER A 70 24.36 2.29 1.31
C SER A 70 22.86 2.09 1.49
N VAL A 71 22.22 3.05 2.16
CA VAL A 71 20.75 3.17 2.21
C VAL A 71 20.35 4.34 1.32
N THR A 72 19.43 4.10 0.39
CA THR A 72 18.94 5.12 -0.53
C THR A 72 17.67 5.76 0.02
N VAL A 73 17.68 7.06 0.28
CA VAL A 73 16.52 7.85 0.69
C VAL A 73 15.99 8.64 -0.51
N ASN A 74 14.71 8.44 -0.82
CA ASN A 74 14.00 9.09 -1.90
C ASN A 74 13.08 10.15 -1.32
N ILE A 75 13.17 11.37 -1.82
CA ILE A 75 12.38 12.51 -1.37
C ILE A 75 11.60 13.06 -2.57
N GLY A 76 10.29 13.21 -2.43
CA GLY A 76 9.41 13.74 -3.48
C GLY A 76 8.52 12.67 -4.11
N CYS A 77 8.04 12.92 -5.32
CA CYS A 77 7.13 12.03 -6.05
C CYS A 77 7.78 11.52 -7.34
N GLU A 78 7.14 10.58 -8.03
CA GLU A 78 7.71 9.91 -9.22
C GLU A 78 8.19 10.89 -10.31
N THR A 79 7.56 12.07 -10.43
CA THR A 79 7.91 13.09 -11.42
C THR A 79 9.03 14.04 -10.97
N GLU A 80 9.25 14.17 -9.66
CA GLU A 80 10.26 15.04 -9.05
C GLU A 80 10.87 14.30 -7.85
N ARG A 81 11.72 13.32 -8.16
CA ARG A 81 12.38 12.46 -7.17
C ARG A 81 13.80 12.93 -6.94
N TYR A 82 14.11 13.26 -5.69
CA TYR A 82 15.47 13.50 -5.23
C TYR A 82 15.98 12.24 -4.50
N ILE A 83 17.22 11.83 -4.79
CA ILE A 83 17.81 10.60 -4.28
C ILE A 83 19.05 10.96 -3.45
N ILE A 84 19.10 10.46 -2.22
CA ILE A 84 20.22 10.62 -1.30
C ILE A 84 20.73 9.23 -0.95
N LYS A 85 22.00 8.94 -1.23
CA LYS A 85 22.67 7.73 -0.73
C LYS A 85 23.32 8.06 0.61
N LEU A 86 22.84 7.42 1.68
CA LEU A 86 23.41 7.50 3.02
C LEU A 86 24.46 6.40 3.17
N VAL A 87 25.71 6.79 3.42
CA VAL A 87 26.87 5.88 3.51
C VAL A 87 27.84 6.40 4.56
N ASP A 88 28.26 5.58 5.52
CA ASP A 88 29.26 5.99 6.53
C ASP A 88 30.70 6.01 5.96
N GLU A 89 31.01 5.15 4.98
CA GLU A 89 32.33 5.08 4.32
C GLU A 89 32.22 5.35 2.80
N VAL A 90 32.89 6.40 2.31
CA VAL A 90 32.77 6.83 0.91
C VAL A 90 33.58 5.92 -0.03
N ASN A 91 32.90 5.08 -0.82
CA ASN A 91 33.49 4.50 -2.02
C ASN A 91 33.42 5.52 -3.17
N ASN A 92 34.55 6.14 -3.49
CA ASN A 92 34.72 7.31 -4.38
C ASN A 92 34.27 7.15 -5.86
N ASN A 93 33.63 6.05 -6.25
CA ASN A 93 33.42 5.71 -7.66
C ASN A 93 31.98 5.94 -8.18
N GLU A 94 30.97 6.17 -7.34
CA GLU A 94 29.57 6.25 -7.81
C GLU A 94 28.74 7.38 -7.18
N GLY A 95 29.14 8.63 -7.40
CA GLY A 95 28.28 9.78 -7.15
C GLY A 95 28.07 10.13 -5.66
N PHE A 96 27.78 11.41 -5.44
CA PHE A 96 27.97 12.12 -4.17
C PHE A 96 27.25 11.49 -2.96
N PRO A 97 27.99 11.03 -1.93
CA PRO A 97 27.44 10.93 -0.59
C PRO A 97 27.23 12.36 -0.07
N ILE A 98 26.01 12.65 0.40
CA ILE A 98 25.69 13.95 0.95
C ILE A 98 25.20 13.78 2.39
N ASN A 99 25.99 13.09 3.21
CA ASN A 99 25.78 13.13 4.65
C ASN A 99 26.18 14.51 5.23
N PHE A 100 26.68 15.45 4.41
CA PHE A 100 27.12 16.79 4.83
C PHE A 100 28.12 16.76 6.01
N GLY A 101 28.96 15.72 6.10
CA GLY A 101 29.92 15.52 7.19
C GLY A 101 29.36 14.85 8.45
N LEU A 102 28.10 14.39 8.41
CA LEU A 102 27.44 13.60 9.45
C LEU A 102 27.60 12.09 9.22
N SER A 103 27.28 11.30 10.24
CA SER A 103 27.01 9.87 10.06
C SER A 103 25.75 9.69 9.21
N ALA A 104 25.59 8.52 8.57
CA ALA A 104 24.38 8.15 7.83
C ALA A 104 23.12 8.27 8.73
N ARG A 105 23.26 7.89 10.01
CA ARG A 105 22.19 8.00 11.00
C ARG A 105 21.80 9.44 11.29
N ASP A 106 22.77 10.30 11.58
CA ASP A 106 22.49 11.70 11.90
C ASP A 106 21.93 12.45 10.70
N ALA A 107 22.43 12.17 9.50
CA ALA A 107 21.88 12.70 8.26
C ALA A 107 20.42 12.26 8.05
N PHE A 108 20.10 11.00 8.33
CA PHE A 108 18.73 10.48 8.26
C PHE A 108 17.79 11.16 9.27
N ILE A 109 18.21 11.25 10.54
CA ILE A 109 17.45 11.94 11.60
C ILE A 109 17.18 13.38 11.18
N HIS A 110 18.22 14.09 10.72
CA HIS A 110 18.12 15.47 10.27
C HIS A 110 17.07 15.63 9.16
N LEU A 111 17.09 14.76 8.15
CA LEU A 111 16.10 14.76 7.05
C LEU A 111 14.68 14.52 7.56
N CYS A 112 14.49 13.55 8.46
CA CYS A 112 13.19 13.26 9.04
C CYS A 112 12.67 14.44 9.87
N GLU A 113 13.53 15.13 10.62
CA GLU A 113 13.14 16.25 11.48
C GLU A 113 12.75 17.51 10.69
N ILE A 114 13.48 17.87 9.63
CA ILE A 114 13.16 19.07 8.83
C ILE A 114 11.84 18.92 8.06
N TYR A 115 11.50 17.70 7.65
CA TYR A 115 10.28 17.41 6.88
C TYR A 115 9.17 16.76 7.70
N HIS A 116 9.32 16.73 9.04
CA HIS A 116 8.32 16.22 9.99
C HIS A 116 7.91 14.76 9.77
N HIS A 117 8.81 13.92 9.23
CA HIS A 117 8.56 12.49 9.05
C HIS A 117 8.81 11.72 10.34
N LYS A 118 7.77 11.04 10.82
CA LYS A 118 7.80 10.25 12.06
C LYS A 118 7.64 8.75 11.81
N GLU A 119 7.31 8.37 10.59
CA GLU A 119 6.94 7.01 10.20
C GLU A 119 7.63 6.67 8.89
N LEU A 120 8.14 5.44 8.77
CA LEU A 120 8.95 5.04 7.62
C LEU A 120 8.14 4.30 6.56
N THR A 121 8.47 4.58 5.31
CA THR A 121 8.07 3.78 4.14
C THR A 121 9.32 3.13 3.55
N ILE A 122 9.36 1.81 3.55
CA ILE A 122 10.53 1.03 3.11
C ILE A 122 10.17 0.26 1.84
N HIS A 123 11.04 0.39 0.83
CA HIS A 123 11.00 -0.32 -0.43
C HIS A 123 12.09 -1.39 -0.43
N LEU A 124 11.64 -2.64 -0.54
CA LEU A 124 12.46 -3.80 -0.78
C LEU A 124 12.29 -4.18 -2.25
N ASN A 125 13.39 -4.10 -2.99
CA ASN A 125 13.44 -4.36 -4.41
C ASN A 125 14.25 -5.65 -4.65
N PRO A 126 14.27 -6.17 -5.88
CA PRO A 126 14.94 -7.44 -6.17
C PRO A 126 16.45 -7.35 -5.95
N GLU A 127 17.00 -6.17 -6.22
CA GLU A 127 18.42 -5.85 -6.05
C GLU A 127 18.79 -5.57 -4.58
N SER A 128 17.84 -5.72 -3.65
CA SER A 128 18.07 -5.36 -2.27
C SER A 128 19.07 -6.26 -1.58
N LYS A 129 20.11 -5.65 -1.00
CA LYS A 129 21.26 -6.35 -0.40
C LYS A 129 21.91 -5.61 0.78
N THR A 130 21.28 -4.54 1.28
CA THR A 130 21.85 -3.71 2.36
C THR A 130 21.99 -4.46 3.66
N LEU A 131 23.16 -4.39 4.31
CA LEU A 131 23.37 -5.06 5.60
C LEU A 131 22.24 -4.73 6.61
N LEU A 132 21.58 -5.76 7.13
CA LEU A 132 20.39 -5.60 7.98
C LEU A 132 20.72 -4.95 9.33
N GLU A 133 21.94 -5.14 9.82
CA GLU A 133 22.42 -4.47 11.04
C GLU A 133 22.56 -2.96 10.84
N ALA A 134 23.14 -2.52 9.71
CA ALA A 134 23.21 -1.12 9.34
C ALA A 134 21.80 -0.51 9.18
N THR A 135 20.88 -1.28 8.58
CA THR A 135 19.47 -0.91 8.44
C THR A 135 18.79 -0.71 9.80
N ARG A 136 19.02 -1.63 10.76
CA ARG A 136 18.49 -1.54 12.13
C ARG A 136 19.00 -0.30 12.85
N ASN A 137 20.31 -0.05 12.78
CA ASN A 137 20.92 1.12 13.43
C ASN A 137 20.44 2.43 12.82
N LEU A 138 20.18 2.47 11.51
CA LEU A 138 19.67 3.66 10.84
C LEU A 138 18.22 3.98 11.28
N PHE A 139 17.37 2.96 11.39
CA PHE A 139 15.94 3.14 11.67
C PHE A 139 15.57 3.17 13.16
N ASP A 140 16.53 2.90 14.05
CA ASP A 140 16.27 2.93 15.49
C ASP A 140 15.66 4.27 15.94
N GLY A 141 14.51 4.20 16.62
CA GLY A 141 13.69 5.34 17.02
C GLY A 141 12.56 5.73 16.04
N PHE A 142 12.49 5.13 14.84
CA PHE A 142 11.44 5.41 13.86
C PHE A 142 10.53 4.19 13.61
N PRO A 143 9.22 4.30 13.86
CA PRO A 143 8.27 3.23 13.53
C PRO A 143 8.17 2.99 12.02
N ILE A 144 8.20 1.71 11.63
CA ILE A 144 7.98 1.29 10.25
C ILE A 144 6.47 1.23 10.01
N ASN A 145 5.97 2.13 9.17
CA ASN A 145 4.53 2.21 8.89
C ASN A 145 4.17 1.46 7.61
N THR A 146 5.01 1.53 6.58
CA THR A 146 4.72 0.95 5.28
C THR A 146 5.91 0.17 4.75
N ILE A 147 5.65 -1.04 4.27
CA ILE A 147 6.63 -1.85 3.55
C ILE A 147 6.06 -2.12 2.15
N VAL A 148 6.85 -1.80 1.13
CA VAL A 148 6.58 -2.09 -0.27
C VAL A 148 7.64 -3.06 -0.73
N TYR A 149 7.24 -4.29 -0.99
CA TYR A 149 8.09 -5.32 -1.55
C TYR A 149 7.77 -5.51 -3.02
N THR A 150 8.78 -5.40 -3.88
CA THR A 150 8.68 -5.68 -5.31
C THR A 150 9.69 -6.76 -5.69
N ASP A 151 9.20 -7.92 -6.14
CA ASP A 151 10.02 -9.02 -6.63
C ASP A 151 10.46 -8.80 -8.08
N GLY A 152 11.59 -9.40 -8.42
CA GLY A 152 12.21 -9.35 -9.73
C GLY A 152 13.47 -10.21 -9.79
N SER A 153 13.51 -11.38 -9.14
CA SER A 153 14.06 -12.62 -9.72
C SER A 153 14.18 -13.73 -8.66
N ASN A 154 14.07 -14.98 -9.11
CA ASN A 154 14.05 -16.17 -8.27
C ASN A 154 15.47 -16.64 -7.88
N ARG A 155 16.31 -15.73 -7.36
CA ARG A 155 17.68 -16.04 -6.93
C ARG A 155 17.72 -16.35 -5.43
N ARG A 156 18.29 -17.51 -5.06
CA ARG A 156 18.32 -18.00 -3.66
C ARG A 156 19.01 -17.05 -2.67
N ASP A 157 19.99 -16.28 -3.12
CA ASP A 157 20.73 -15.36 -2.25
C ASP A 157 19.92 -14.09 -1.96
N GLU A 158 19.16 -13.60 -2.94
CA GLU A 158 18.21 -12.48 -2.78
C GLU A 158 17.04 -12.91 -1.88
N GLU A 159 16.59 -14.16 -2.00
CA GLU A 159 15.57 -14.77 -1.13
C GLU A 159 15.92 -14.74 0.36
N ALA A 160 17.10 -15.24 0.74
CA ALA A 160 17.49 -15.33 2.14
C ALA A 160 17.61 -13.94 2.78
N TYR A 161 18.12 -12.97 2.01
CA TYR A 161 18.19 -11.59 2.42
C TYR A 161 16.80 -10.99 2.67
N ILE A 162 15.89 -11.10 1.71
CA ILE A 162 14.54 -10.54 1.79
C ILE A 162 13.75 -11.14 2.95
N LYS A 163 13.88 -12.46 3.17
CA LYS A 163 13.29 -13.13 4.33
C LYS A 163 13.75 -12.44 5.62
N ASN A 164 15.06 -12.31 5.82
CA ASN A 164 15.62 -11.69 7.03
C ASN A 164 15.26 -10.20 7.13
N ALA A 165 15.17 -9.49 6.02
CA ALA A 165 14.73 -8.10 5.99
C ALA A 165 13.28 -7.98 6.49
N LEU A 166 12.36 -8.79 5.98
CA LEU A 166 10.96 -8.75 6.41
C LEU A 166 10.78 -9.21 7.85
N GLU A 167 11.63 -10.11 8.35
CA GLU A 167 11.68 -10.45 9.79
C GLU A 167 12.09 -9.28 10.68
N LEU A 168 12.99 -8.42 10.19
CA LEU A 168 13.41 -7.21 10.89
C LEU A 168 12.33 -6.12 10.85
N LEU A 169 11.66 -5.97 9.70
CA LEU A 169 10.81 -4.82 9.42
C LEU A 169 9.35 -4.98 9.86
N LEU A 170 8.87 -6.22 10.02
CA LEU A 170 7.51 -6.49 10.50
C LEU A 170 7.44 -6.46 12.03
N PRO A 171 6.29 -6.07 12.61
CA PRO A 171 5.04 -5.68 11.93
C PRO A 171 5.07 -4.23 11.40
N SER A 172 4.30 -3.99 10.34
CA SER A 172 3.99 -2.66 9.81
C SER A 172 2.47 -2.44 9.74
N LYS A 173 2.01 -1.20 9.60
CA LYS A 173 0.58 -0.93 9.39
C LYS A 173 0.13 -1.29 7.97
N THR A 174 0.99 -1.03 6.98
CA THR A 174 0.73 -1.28 5.57
C THR A 174 1.80 -2.19 4.98
N LEU A 175 1.38 -3.25 4.31
CA LEU A 175 2.25 -4.17 3.60
C LEU A 175 1.76 -4.34 2.16
N LEU A 176 2.61 -4.00 1.19
CA LEU A 176 2.38 -4.24 -0.23
C LEU A 176 3.42 -5.26 -0.70
N ILE A 177 2.96 -6.36 -1.27
CA ILE A 177 3.81 -7.39 -1.86
C ILE A 177 3.44 -7.50 -3.33
N ALA A 178 4.39 -7.24 -4.21
CA ALA A 178 4.27 -7.52 -5.64
C ALA A 178 5.15 -8.72 -6.02
N GLY A 179 4.56 -9.75 -6.63
CA GLY A 179 5.31 -10.90 -7.17
C GLY A 179 5.29 -12.17 -6.32
N SER A 180 6.32 -13.00 -6.45
CA SER A 180 6.32 -14.42 -6.03
C SER A 180 6.53 -14.75 -4.53
N PRO A 181 7.01 -13.87 -3.62
CA PRO A 181 7.54 -14.33 -2.33
C PRO A 181 6.46 -14.87 -1.39
N TYR A 182 5.21 -14.36 -1.50
CA TYR A 182 4.09 -14.83 -0.69
C TYR A 182 3.86 -16.32 -0.89
N ASP A 183 4.06 -16.81 -2.11
CA ASP A 183 3.83 -18.21 -2.46
C ASP A 183 5.10 -19.05 -2.43
N SER A 184 6.26 -18.45 -2.67
CA SER A 184 7.54 -19.17 -2.73
C SER A 184 7.95 -19.73 -1.36
N TYR A 185 7.54 -19.11 -0.24
CA TYR A 185 8.01 -19.48 1.10
C TYR A 185 6.87 -19.62 2.10
N SER A 186 6.59 -20.85 2.53
CA SER A 186 5.55 -21.14 3.52
C SER A 186 5.78 -20.42 4.86
N GLU A 187 7.02 -20.35 5.33
CA GLU A 187 7.38 -19.62 6.55
C GLU A 187 7.12 -18.11 6.44
N PHE A 188 7.38 -17.53 5.26
CA PHE A 188 7.11 -16.12 4.99
C PHE A 188 5.61 -15.86 4.97
N ARG A 189 4.85 -16.67 4.24
CA ARG A 189 3.37 -16.63 4.24
C ARG A 189 2.83 -16.70 5.66
N ASN A 190 3.32 -17.64 6.48
CA ASN A 190 2.91 -17.79 7.87
C ASN A 190 3.21 -16.54 8.71
N LYS A 191 4.35 -15.87 8.46
CA LYS A 191 4.67 -14.59 9.13
C LYS A 191 3.75 -13.47 8.69
N VAL A 192 3.49 -13.33 7.39
CA VAL A 192 2.53 -12.35 6.87
C VAL A 192 1.16 -12.58 7.52
N LEU A 193 0.65 -13.80 7.52
CA LEU A 193 -0.65 -14.17 8.10
C LEU A 193 -0.71 -14.05 9.65
N LYS A 194 0.44 -13.97 10.32
CA LYS A 194 0.51 -13.85 11.79
C LYS A 194 0.09 -12.46 12.29
N PHE A 195 0.43 -11.41 11.54
CA PHE A 195 0.28 -10.01 11.99
C PHE A 195 -1.05 -9.40 11.56
N GLU A 196 -1.49 -8.38 12.32
CA GLU A 196 -2.64 -7.55 11.96
C GLU A 196 -2.18 -6.33 11.17
N TYR A 197 -2.74 -6.10 9.98
CA TYR A 197 -2.47 -4.92 9.17
C TYR A 197 -3.66 -3.98 9.09
N GLU A 198 -3.41 -2.67 9.01
CA GLU A 198 -4.44 -1.75 8.52
C GLU A 198 -4.70 -2.00 7.03
N THR A 199 -3.65 -2.17 6.23
CA THR A 199 -3.75 -2.42 4.79
C THR A 199 -2.78 -3.51 4.33
N LEU A 200 -3.30 -4.52 3.65
CA LEU A 200 -2.52 -5.58 3.00
C LEU A 200 -2.82 -5.59 1.51
N THR A 201 -1.78 -5.45 0.68
CA THR A 201 -1.90 -5.50 -0.78
C THR A 201 -1.03 -6.64 -1.31
N LEU A 202 -1.62 -7.54 -2.10
CA LEU A 202 -0.94 -8.69 -2.68
C LEU A 202 -1.14 -8.68 -4.20
N GLN A 203 -0.06 -8.53 -4.98
CA GLN A 203 -0.10 -8.65 -6.43
C GLN A 203 0.39 -10.02 -6.87
N HIS A 204 -0.47 -10.67 -7.64
CA HIS A 204 -0.29 -11.96 -8.29
C HIS A 204 0.00 -13.14 -7.35
N PRO A 205 -0.71 -13.28 -6.20
CA PRO A 205 -0.52 -14.46 -5.36
C PRO A 205 -1.01 -15.72 -6.11
N LYS A 206 -0.20 -16.77 -6.08
CA LYS A 206 -0.48 -18.10 -6.66
C LYS A 206 -1.46 -18.90 -5.81
N GLN A 207 -1.46 -18.71 -4.49
CA GLN A 207 -2.38 -19.33 -3.55
C GLN A 207 -2.77 -18.34 -2.46
N ILE A 208 -4.05 -18.22 -2.14
CA ILE A 208 -4.50 -17.38 -1.03
C ILE A 208 -5.81 -17.89 -0.47
N ASN A 209 -5.87 -17.98 0.86
CA ASN A 209 -7.11 -18.23 1.58
C ASN A 209 -7.53 -16.94 2.27
N LEU A 210 -8.65 -16.36 1.81
CA LEU A 210 -9.17 -15.10 2.33
C LEU A 210 -9.51 -15.17 3.83
N LEU A 211 -9.79 -16.36 4.34
CA LEU A 211 -10.15 -16.59 5.75
C LEU A 211 -8.95 -16.48 6.70
N ASP A 212 -7.73 -16.64 6.18
CA ASP A 212 -6.51 -16.57 6.99
C ASP A 212 -6.02 -15.11 7.19
N LEU A 213 -6.59 -14.16 6.45
CA LEU A 213 -6.13 -12.78 6.41
C LEU A 213 -6.55 -12.00 7.67
N LYS A 214 -5.56 -11.42 8.35
CA LYS A 214 -5.76 -10.51 9.49
C LYS A 214 -5.46 -9.08 9.08
N SER A 215 -6.36 -8.50 8.29
CA SER A 215 -6.23 -7.10 7.87
C SER A 215 -7.55 -6.38 7.85
N ILE A 216 -7.53 -5.08 8.15
CA ILE A 216 -8.72 -4.22 8.08
C ILE A 216 -9.11 -3.99 6.61
N HIS A 217 -8.13 -3.69 5.76
CA HIS A 217 -8.29 -3.51 4.32
C HIS A 217 -7.36 -4.45 3.56
N THR A 218 -7.91 -5.14 2.55
CA THR A 218 -7.16 -6.05 1.68
C THR A 218 -7.38 -5.68 0.22
N GLU A 219 -6.30 -5.66 -0.56
CA GLU A 219 -6.37 -5.59 -2.02
C GLU A 219 -5.56 -6.73 -2.63
N ILE A 220 -6.15 -7.47 -3.55
CA ILE A 220 -5.53 -8.62 -4.20
C ILE A 220 -5.65 -8.41 -5.70
N SER A 221 -4.54 -8.53 -6.43
CA SER A 221 -4.54 -8.58 -7.89
C SER A 221 -4.17 -9.98 -8.35
N ILE A 222 -5.01 -10.62 -9.14
CA ILE A 222 -4.80 -11.99 -9.61
C ILE A 222 -4.47 -11.93 -11.10
N ASP A 223 -3.47 -12.70 -11.51
CA ASP A 223 -3.28 -13.03 -12.92
C ASP A 223 -3.82 -14.43 -13.16
N THR A 224 -4.89 -14.52 -13.94
CA THR A 224 -5.53 -15.78 -14.34
C THR A 224 -4.99 -16.22 -15.69
N SER A 225 -3.67 -16.40 -15.80
CA SER A 225 -3.07 -17.00 -17.00
C SER A 225 -3.35 -18.51 -17.01
N PRO A 226 -4.06 -19.07 -18.01
CA PRO A 226 -4.36 -20.50 -18.09
C PRO A 226 -3.12 -21.39 -18.22
N LEU A 227 -1.98 -20.81 -18.62
CA LEU A 227 -0.76 -21.53 -18.98
C LEU A 227 0.03 -22.02 -17.77
N GLU A 228 -0.24 -21.52 -16.56
CA GLU A 228 0.65 -21.75 -15.41
C GLU A 228 0.09 -22.71 -14.35
N GLY A 229 -1.08 -23.31 -14.56
CA GLY A 229 -1.65 -24.29 -13.62
C GLY A 229 -1.84 -23.77 -12.19
N ARG A 230 -1.88 -22.44 -12.02
CA ARG A 230 -1.97 -21.77 -10.71
C ARG A 230 -3.40 -21.88 -10.19
N VAL A 231 -3.57 -22.35 -8.95
CA VAL A 231 -4.87 -22.38 -8.27
C VAL A 231 -5.23 -20.96 -7.82
N ALA A 232 -5.69 -20.17 -8.78
CA ALA A 232 -6.13 -18.79 -8.57
C ALA A 232 -7.31 -18.75 -7.58
N LEU A 233 -7.41 -17.64 -6.84
CA LEU A 233 -8.61 -17.32 -6.06
C LEU A 233 -9.84 -17.33 -6.99
N THR A 234 -10.78 -18.23 -6.73
CA THR A 234 -11.99 -18.45 -7.55
C THR A 234 -13.20 -17.69 -7.02
N THR A 235 -14.29 -17.69 -7.79
CA THR A 235 -15.61 -17.21 -7.37
C THR A 235 -16.10 -17.92 -6.10
N GLU A 236 -15.86 -19.23 -5.98
CA GLU A 236 -16.21 -20.06 -4.83
C GLU A 236 -15.46 -19.63 -3.56
N HIS A 237 -14.15 -19.37 -3.65
CA HIS A 237 -13.37 -18.90 -2.51
C HIS A 237 -13.91 -17.56 -1.98
N PHE A 238 -14.28 -16.65 -2.88
CA PHE A 238 -14.86 -15.36 -2.50
C PHE A 238 -16.28 -15.51 -1.93
N GLN A 239 -17.11 -16.37 -2.51
CA GLN A 239 -18.42 -16.70 -1.95
C GLN A 239 -18.29 -17.30 -0.54
N GLN A 240 -17.37 -18.24 -0.34
CA GLN A 240 -17.13 -18.87 0.97
C GLN A 240 -16.71 -17.83 2.01
N PHE A 241 -15.83 -16.89 1.64
CA PHE A 241 -15.49 -15.75 2.48
C PHE A 241 -16.72 -14.95 2.90
N ILE A 242 -17.60 -14.60 1.96
CA ILE A 242 -18.82 -13.84 2.26
C ILE A 242 -19.75 -14.64 3.19
N ARG A 243 -19.96 -15.94 2.94
CA ARG A 243 -20.77 -16.82 3.80
C ARG A 243 -20.23 -16.88 5.22
N LYS A 244 -18.91 -17.00 5.37
CA LYS A 244 -18.25 -17.01 6.68
C LYS A 244 -18.36 -15.64 7.38
N TRP A 245 -18.28 -14.53 6.64
CA TRP A 245 -18.52 -13.20 7.21
C TRP A 245 -19.96 -13.03 7.71
N ILE A 246 -20.95 -13.47 6.93
CA ILE A 246 -22.38 -13.42 7.31
C ILE A 246 -22.61 -14.17 8.64
N LYS A 247 -21.91 -15.29 8.83
CA LYS A 247 -21.97 -16.09 10.07
C LYS A 247 -21.07 -15.58 11.21
N SER A 248 -20.38 -14.46 11.01
CA SER A 248 -19.41 -13.91 11.96
C SER A 248 -18.24 -14.86 12.29
N GLU A 249 -17.84 -15.70 11.33
CA GLU A 249 -16.77 -16.70 11.46
C GLU A 249 -15.42 -16.23 10.88
N ILE A 250 -15.25 -14.92 10.64
CA ILE A 250 -14.01 -14.35 10.11
C ILE A 250 -13.42 -13.27 11.03
N TYR A 251 -12.25 -12.75 10.64
CA TYR A 251 -11.57 -11.68 11.36
C TYR A 251 -12.49 -10.46 11.63
N PRO A 252 -12.76 -10.10 12.90
CA PRO A 252 -13.83 -9.17 13.25
C PRO A 252 -13.56 -7.70 12.88
N LYS A 253 -12.28 -7.30 12.73
CA LYS A 253 -11.94 -5.91 12.35
C LYS A 253 -11.94 -5.68 10.84
N PHE A 254 -12.22 -6.72 10.06
CA PHE A 254 -12.24 -6.64 8.60
C PHE A 254 -13.27 -5.61 8.11
N LYS A 255 -12.87 -4.76 7.16
CA LYS A 255 -13.74 -3.72 6.57
C LYS A 255 -13.81 -3.77 5.05
N THR A 256 -12.76 -4.16 4.35
CA THR A 256 -12.75 -4.10 2.88
C THR A 256 -11.87 -5.16 2.27
N ILE A 257 -12.36 -5.81 1.22
CA ILE A 257 -11.56 -6.61 0.29
C ILE A 257 -11.86 -6.17 -1.13
N LEU A 258 -10.80 -5.98 -1.89
CA LEU A 258 -10.81 -5.72 -3.32
C LEU A 258 -10.06 -6.85 -4.02
N ILE A 259 -10.67 -7.44 -5.03
CA ILE A 259 -10.05 -8.48 -5.86
C ILE A 259 -10.09 -8.02 -7.31
N HIS A 260 -8.92 -7.81 -7.90
CA HIS A 260 -8.73 -7.54 -9.31
C HIS A 260 -8.40 -8.84 -10.03
N SER A 261 -9.03 -9.08 -11.16
CA SER A 261 -8.76 -10.26 -11.98
C SER A 261 -8.96 -9.96 -13.46
N ASP A 262 -8.18 -10.60 -14.33
CA ASP A 262 -8.36 -10.49 -15.79
C ASP A 262 -9.70 -11.14 -16.18
N ALA A 263 -10.52 -10.40 -16.94
CA ALA A 263 -11.81 -10.89 -17.41
C ALA A 263 -11.71 -12.17 -18.24
N ARG A 264 -10.57 -12.43 -18.89
CA ARG A 264 -10.37 -13.61 -19.74
C ARG A 264 -10.30 -14.93 -18.98
N GLY A 265 -9.85 -14.90 -17.72
CA GLY A 265 -9.66 -16.12 -16.93
C GLY A 265 -10.75 -16.34 -15.88
N ILE A 266 -11.87 -15.63 -15.98
CA ILE A 266 -12.98 -15.71 -15.04
C ILE A 266 -14.13 -16.51 -15.66
N GLU A 267 -14.74 -17.33 -14.82
CA GLU A 267 -15.92 -18.12 -15.18
C GLU A 267 -17.04 -17.24 -15.74
N ASN A 268 -17.70 -17.75 -16.78
CA ASN A 268 -18.96 -17.16 -17.23
C ASN A 268 -19.96 -17.13 -16.06
N ASN A 269 -20.75 -16.06 -15.96
CA ASN A 269 -21.72 -15.85 -14.88
C ASN A 269 -21.12 -15.73 -13.47
N TYR A 270 -19.86 -15.29 -13.32
CA TYR A 270 -19.19 -15.12 -12.03
C TYR A 270 -20.02 -14.42 -10.95
N GLN A 271 -20.84 -13.41 -11.32
CA GLN A 271 -21.71 -12.70 -10.37
C GLN A 271 -22.75 -13.65 -9.75
N GLN A 272 -23.38 -14.48 -10.58
CA GLN A 272 -24.35 -15.47 -10.12
C GLN A 272 -23.67 -16.52 -9.24
N ASN A 273 -22.48 -16.98 -9.64
CA ASN A 273 -21.72 -17.96 -8.85
C ASN A 273 -21.36 -17.41 -7.47
N ILE A 274 -20.91 -16.15 -7.38
CA ILE A 274 -20.55 -15.51 -6.11
C ILE A 274 -21.79 -15.29 -5.22
N LEU A 275 -22.93 -14.91 -5.82
CA LEU A 275 -24.16 -14.60 -5.08
C LEU A 275 -25.00 -15.84 -4.73
N ASP A 276 -24.69 -17.01 -5.30
CA ASP A 276 -25.50 -18.20 -5.13
C ASP A 276 -25.67 -18.60 -3.65
N GLY A 277 -26.90 -18.93 -3.26
CA GLY A 277 -27.25 -19.27 -1.88
C GLY A 277 -27.03 -18.16 -0.84
N LEU A 278 -26.70 -16.92 -1.23
CA LEU A 278 -26.64 -15.78 -0.31
C LEU A 278 -28.02 -15.09 -0.23
N LEU A 279 -28.41 -14.67 0.98
CA LEU A 279 -29.52 -13.74 1.14
C LEU A 279 -29.00 -12.31 0.93
N TYR A 280 -29.46 -11.65 -0.14
CA TYR A 280 -29.02 -10.30 -0.48
C TYR A 280 -30.19 -9.42 -0.95
N GLN A 281 -29.98 -8.10 -0.90
CA GLN A 281 -30.85 -7.10 -1.51
C GLN A 281 -30.08 -6.38 -2.62
N GLN A 282 -30.64 -6.31 -3.83
CA GLN A 282 -30.04 -5.52 -4.91
C GLN A 282 -30.18 -4.02 -4.62
N LEU A 283 -29.08 -3.29 -4.76
CA LEU A 283 -29.03 -1.84 -4.63
C LEU A 283 -28.93 -1.16 -6.01
N PRO A 284 -29.26 0.13 -6.12
CA PRO A 284 -29.04 0.89 -7.35
C PRO A 284 -27.55 0.89 -7.77
N ASN A 285 -27.26 0.78 -9.06
CA ASN A 285 -25.88 0.76 -9.55
C ASN A 285 -25.11 2.08 -9.32
N ASN A 286 -25.82 3.19 -9.07
CA ASN A 286 -25.21 4.46 -8.70
C ASN A 286 -24.95 4.59 -7.18
N TRP A 287 -25.21 3.52 -6.40
CA TRP A 287 -24.95 3.50 -4.98
C TRP A 287 -23.47 3.72 -4.69
N LYS A 288 -23.17 4.61 -3.75
CA LYS A 288 -21.79 4.96 -3.37
C LYS A 288 -21.57 4.59 -1.91
N TYR A 289 -20.61 3.73 -1.67
CA TYR A 289 -20.12 3.46 -0.32
C TYR A 289 -19.23 4.63 0.14
N LYS A 290 -19.43 5.10 1.38
CA LYS A 290 -18.69 6.26 1.94
C LYS A 290 -17.25 5.92 2.28
N ASN A 291 -16.98 4.66 2.63
CA ASN A 291 -15.64 4.16 2.97
C ASN A 291 -14.89 3.70 1.73
N LYS A 292 -14.53 4.63 0.83
CA LYS A 292 -13.58 4.32 -0.23
C LYS A 292 -12.25 3.89 0.40
N PRO A 293 -11.69 2.71 0.06
CA PRO A 293 -10.34 2.40 0.45
C PRO A 293 -9.43 3.51 -0.08
N LYS A 294 -8.64 4.11 0.83
CA LYS A 294 -7.71 5.20 0.50
C LYS A 294 -6.58 4.74 -0.44
N PHE A 295 -6.43 3.43 -0.56
CA PHE A 295 -5.42 2.76 -1.35
C PHE A 295 -6.13 1.91 -2.41
N THR A 296 -5.85 2.18 -3.69
CA THR A 296 -6.23 1.33 -4.81
C THR A 296 -5.06 1.32 -5.79
N LEU A 297 -4.64 0.13 -6.22
CA LEU A 297 -3.66 -0.05 -7.29
C LEU A 297 -4.21 0.47 -8.62
N TRP A 298 -5.53 0.39 -8.79
CA TRP A 298 -6.22 0.82 -10.01
C TRP A 298 -7.00 2.11 -9.73
N ARG A 299 -6.60 3.21 -10.40
CA ARG A 299 -7.31 4.50 -10.37
C ARG A 299 -8.12 4.77 -11.64
N MET A 300 -8.36 3.73 -12.43
CA MET A 300 -9.07 3.86 -13.70
C MET A 300 -10.58 3.99 -13.49
N PRO A 301 -11.29 4.68 -14.40
CA PRO A 301 -12.74 4.68 -14.42
C PRO A 301 -13.26 3.25 -14.52
N SER A 302 -14.19 2.89 -13.64
CA SER A 302 -14.83 1.59 -13.61
C SER A 302 -16.31 1.70 -13.98
N TYR A 303 -16.83 0.65 -14.62
CA TYR A 303 -18.26 0.49 -14.88
C TYR A 303 -18.86 -0.46 -13.85
N VAL A 304 -19.87 -0.01 -13.10
CA VAL A 304 -20.54 -0.84 -12.08
C VAL A 304 -21.52 -1.79 -12.76
N ASN A 305 -21.26 -3.08 -12.65
CA ASN A 305 -22.11 -4.14 -13.21
C ASN A 305 -23.26 -4.52 -12.26
N GLY A 306 -23.04 -4.40 -10.96
CA GLY A 306 -24.07 -4.69 -9.96
C GLY A 306 -23.61 -4.37 -8.54
N VAL A 307 -24.57 -4.08 -7.68
CA VAL A 307 -24.36 -3.75 -6.26
C VAL A 307 -25.40 -4.50 -5.42
N PHE A 308 -24.94 -5.21 -4.40
CA PHE A 308 -25.77 -6.11 -3.58
C PHE A 308 -25.43 -5.92 -2.11
N GLU A 309 -26.45 -5.74 -1.27
CA GLU A 309 -26.32 -5.66 0.18
C GLU A 309 -26.51 -7.05 0.79
N VAL A 310 -25.63 -7.41 1.73
CA VAL A 310 -25.76 -8.59 2.60
C VAL A 310 -25.68 -8.16 4.07
N GLN A 311 -26.23 -8.98 4.96
CA GLN A 311 -26.33 -8.68 6.38
C GLN A 311 -25.70 -9.80 7.21
N ARG A 312 -24.91 -9.44 8.23
CA ARG A 312 -24.34 -10.36 9.21
C ARG A 312 -25.38 -10.80 10.22
N GLU A 313 -25.45 -12.09 10.48
CA GLU A 313 -26.46 -12.71 11.36
C GLU A 313 -26.30 -12.30 12.83
N ALA A 314 -25.05 -12.17 13.29
CA ALA A 314 -24.73 -11.97 14.70
C ALA A 314 -25.19 -10.60 15.25
N ASP A 315 -25.06 -9.53 14.47
CA ASP A 315 -25.28 -8.16 14.93
C ASP A 315 -26.01 -7.27 13.91
N GLY A 316 -26.45 -7.83 12.79
CA GLY A 316 -27.13 -7.09 11.74
C GLY A 316 -26.22 -6.16 10.93
N GLN A 317 -24.90 -6.19 11.13
CA GLN A 317 -23.97 -5.35 10.39
C GLN A 317 -24.11 -5.61 8.88
N LYS A 318 -24.14 -4.54 8.09
CA LYS A 318 -24.34 -4.63 6.65
C LYS A 318 -23.02 -4.52 5.89
N ALA A 319 -22.97 -5.19 4.75
CA ALA A 319 -21.89 -5.07 3.80
C ALA A 319 -22.43 -5.04 2.37
N VAL A 320 -21.65 -4.42 1.49
CA VAL A 320 -21.97 -4.28 0.07
C VAL A 320 -20.98 -5.11 -0.74
N ILE A 321 -21.51 -5.97 -1.60
CA ILE A 321 -20.81 -6.64 -2.68
C ILE A 321 -20.99 -5.79 -3.94
N SER A 322 -19.90 -5.43 -4.61
CA SER A 322 -19.97 -4.71 -5.88
C SER A 322 -19.09 -5.38 -6.92
N PHE A 323 -19.63 -5.51 -8.13
CA PHE A 323 -18.91 -5.99 -9.29
C PHE A 323 -18.71 -4.83 -10.25
N GLU A 324 -17.46 -4.59 -10.63
CA GLU A 324 -17.11 -3.54 -11.57
C GLU A 324 -16.22 -4.08 -12.69
N SER A 325 -16.26 -3.43 -13.85
CA SER A 325 -15.36 -3.70 -14.98
C SER A 325 -14.43 -2.50 -15.20
N VAL A 326 -13.15 -2.77 -15.42
CA VAL A 326 -12.11 -1.77 -15.69
C VAL A 326 -11.28 -2.25 -16.87
N GLY A 327 -11.57 -1.73 -18.07
CA GLY A 327 -10.90 -2.22 -19.29
C GLY A 327 -11.13 -3.72 -19.50
N GLN A 328 -10.04 -4.51 -19.49
CA GLN A 328 -10.09 -5.97 -19.58
C GLN A 328 -10.08 -6.68 -18.22
N ALA A 329 -10.12 -5.94 -17.10
CA ALA A 329 -10.19 -6.52 -15.77
C ALA A 329 -11.61 -6.43 -15.21
N VAL A 330 -11.94 -7.33 -14.29
CA VAL A 330 -13.08 -7.17 -13.39
C VAL A 330 -12.59 -6.98 -11.96
N LEU A 331 -13.43 -6.34 -11.17
CA LEU A 331 -13.18 -6.01 -9.79
C LEU A 331 -14.34 -6.52 -8.94
N TRP A 332 -14.02 -7.37 -7.97
CA TRP A 332 -14.95 -7.81 -6.93
C TRP A 332 -14.65 -7.04 -5.66
N LYS A 333 -15.65 -6.35 -5.13
CA LYS A 333 -15.54 -5.57 -3.90
C LYS A 333 -16.45 -6.17 -2.86
N PHE A 334 -15.96 -6.29 -1.64
CA PHE A 334 -16.80 -6.49 -0.47
C PHE A 334 -16.41 -5.46 0.59
N CYS A 335 -17.37 -4.62 0.98
CA CYS A 335 -17.16 -3.45 1.84
C CYS A 335 -18.16 -3.46 3.00
N VAL A 336 -17.68 -3.49 4.23
CA VAL A 336 -18.51 -3.34 5.42
C VAL A 336 -18.93 -1.88 5.56
N ASP A 337 -20.24 -1.63 5.63
CA ASP A 337 -20.80 -0.28 5.68
C ASP A 337 -21.47 -0.05 7.04
N HIS A 338 -20.92 0.88 7.80
CA HIS A 338 -21.46 1.29 9.11
C HIS A 338 -22.57 2.35 8.99
N THR A 339 -22.92 2.77 7.77
CA THR A 339 -23.84 3.89 7.51
C THR A 339 -25.16 3.47 6.85
N LEU A 340 -25.34 2.18 6.56
CA LEU A 340 -26.61 1.65 6.07
C LEU A 340 -27.62 1.57 7.22
N PRO A 341 -28.86 2.07 7.06
CA PRO A 341 -29.87 1.96 8.09
C PRO A 341 -30.22 0.48 8.34
N ASP A 342 -30.49 0.15 9.61
CA ASP A 342 -30.98 -1.16 10.04
C ASP A 342 -32.36 -1.45 9.42
N VAL A 343 -32.36 -1.95 8.20
CA VAL A 343 -33.54 -2.61 7.63
C VAL A 343 -33.38 -4.07 7.98
N LYS A 344 -34.15 -4.55 8.97
CA LYS A 344 -34.28 -5.99 9.21
C LYS A 344 -34.81 -6.63 7.93
N LEU A 345 -34.01 -7.49 7.30
CA LEU A 345 -34.48 -8.40 6.26
C LEU A 345 -35.47 -9.39 6.91
N ASN A 346 -36.73 -8.96 7.06
CA ASN A 346 -37.76 -9.81 7.62
C ASN A 346 -38.11 -10.92 6.61
N SER A 347 -38.06 -12.17 7.08
CA SER A 347 -38.45 -13.40 6.38
C SER A 347 -39.87 -13.38 5.79
N LEU A 348 -40.71 -12.42 6.20
CA LEU A 348 -42.04 -12.18 5.66
C LEU A 348 -42.06 -11.65 4.21
N SER A 349 -40.97 -11.03 3.75
CA SER A 349 -40.86 -10.54 2.35
C SER A 349 -40.74 -11.69 1.34
N ILE A 350 -40.38 -12.89 1.80
CA ILE A 350 -40.21 -14.09 0.97
C ILE A 350 -41.56 -14.71 0.61
N GLN A 351 -42.57 -14.66 1.49
CA GLN A 351 -43.89 -15.24 1.19
C GLN A 351 -44.71 -14.45 0.16
N LEU A 352 -44.46 -13.15 0.00
CA LEU A 352 -45.17 -12.33 -0.99
C LEU A 352 -44.63 -12.52 -2.42
N ILE A 353 -43.34 -12.82 -2.58
CA ILE A 353 -42.75 -13.11 -3.91
C ILE A 353 -43.21 -14.48 -4.41
N PHE A 354 -43.25 -15.51 -3.55
CA PHE A 354 -43.73 -16.84 -3.94
C PHE A 354 -45.25 -16.89 -4.25
N ARG A 355 -46.09 -16.05 -3.62
CA ARG A 355 -47.52 -15.95 -3.99
C ARG A 355 -47.75 -15.27 -5.34
N SER A 356 -46.90 -14.33 -5.75
CA SER A 356 -47.02 -13.67 -7.05
C SER A 356 -46.60 -14.56 -8.22
N ILE A 357 -45.63 -15.46 -8.01
CA ILE A 357 -45.17 -16.41 -9.03
C ILE A 357 -46.17 -17.58 -9.17
N GLY A 358 -46.77 -18.05 -8.07
CA GLY A 358 -47.78 -19.11 -8.09
C GLY A 358 -49.10 -18.75 -8.80
N GLN A 359 -49.48 -17.47 -8.84
CA GLN A 359 -50.66 -17.01 -9.58
C GLN A 359 -50.41 -16.77 -11.08
N PHE A 360 -49.14 -16.63 -11.49
CA PHE A 360 -48.80 -16.40 -12.90
C PHE A 360 -48.79 -17.70 -13.73
N PHE A 361 -48.52 -18.85 -13.11
CA PHE A 361 -48.50 -20.16 -13.78
C PHE A 361 -49.87 -20.87 -13.82
N ALA A 362 -50.92 -20.33 -13.19
CA ALA A 362 -52.27 -20.90 -13.25
C ALA A 362 -53.15 -20.32 -14.40
N LYS A 363 -52.55 -19.54 -15.30
CA LYS A 363 -53.25 -18.87 -16.42
C LYS A 363 -52.60 -19.07 -17.80
N PHE A 364 -51.75 -20.07 -17.95
CA PHE A 364 -51.24 -20.53 -19.24
C PHE A 364 -51.48 -22.02 -19.42
#